data_AF-A0A386ZDK5-F1
#
_entry.id   AF-A0A386ZDK5-F1
#
_cell.length_a   1.000
_cell.length_b   1.000
_cell.length_c   1.000
_cell.angle_alpha   90.00
_cell.angle_beta   90.00
_cell.angle_gamma   90.00
#
_symmetry.space_group_name_H-M   'P 1'
#
loop_
_entity.id
_entity.type
_entity.pdbx_description
1 polymer ?
#
loop_
_entity_poly.entity_id
_entity_poly.type
_entity_poly.pdbx_seq_one_letter_code
_entity_poly.pdbx_strand_id
1 'polypeptide(L)' 'MGIIDSGVCLSSFQVHWSVEDATFVARSDRYPGLVACDEFSSLAAVDGLIDLIEQQERQDHSSRRPAA' A
#
# COMPACT_ATOMS: atom_id res chain seq x y z
N MET A 1 -31.91 15.84 -1.99
CA MET A 1 -30.52 16.28 -2.23
C MET A 1 -29.61 15.22 -1.63
N GLY A 2 -29.34 14.14 -2.37
CA GLY A 2 -28.48 13.06 -1.88
C GLY A 2 -27.05 13.57 -1.94
N ILE A 3 -26.41 13.73 -0.79
CA ILE A 3 -24.96 13.88 -0.74
C ILE A 3 -24.39 12.66 -1.46
N ILE A 4 -23.71 12.91 -2.57
CA ILE A 4 -22.92 11.89 -3.24
C ILE A 4 -21.84 11.61 -2.20
N ASP A 5 -21.94 10.46 -1.52
CA ASP A 5 -20.86 9.92 -0.69
C ASP A 5 -19.75 9.52 -1.66
N SER A 6 -19.08 10.53 -2.22
CA SER A 6 -17.77 10.39 -2.82
C SER A 6 -16.82 10.25 -1.63
N GLY A 7 -16.95 9.17 -0.88
CA GLY A 7 -16.10 8.85 0.25
C GLY A 7 -14.66 8.97 -0.22
N VAL A 8 -13.99 10.04 0.20
CA VAL A 8 -12.57 10.21 -0.07
C VAL A 8 -11.91 9.11 0.74
N CYS A 9 -11.62 7.98 0.09
CA CYS A 9 -10.78 6.93 0.64
C CYS A 9 -9.37 7.50 0.80
N LEU A 10 -9.14 8.20 1.90
CA LEU A 10 -7.82 8.62 2.34
C LEU A 10 -7.06 7.35 2.71
N SER A 11 -6.40 6.75 1.71
CA SER A 11 -5.45 5.67 1.94
C SER A 11 -4.34 6.24 2.81
N SER A 12 -4.30 5.84 4.07
CA SER A 12 -3.23 6.21 4.98
C SER A 12 -2.07 5.24 4.79
N PHE A 13 -0.88 5.79 4.66
CA PHE A 13 0.37 5.04 4.74
C PHE A 13 0.91 5.24 6.14
N GLN A 14 1.17 4.13 6.82
CA GLN A 14 1.77 4.14 8.15
C GLN A 14 3.18 3.63 8.04
N VAL A 15 4.12 4.35 8.64
CA VAL A 15 5.51 3.93 8.76
C VAL A 15 5.88 3.95 10.23
N HIS A 16 6.44 2.85 10.72
CA HIS A 16 6.99 2.77 12.06
C HIS A 16 8.37 2.10 12.05
N TRP A 17 9.17 2.39 13.06
CA TRP A 17 10.41 1.66 13.30
C TRP A 17 10.10 0.34 14.04
N SER A 18 10.54 -0.80 13.51
CA SER A 18 10.55 -2.08 14.23
C SER A 18 11.87 -2.20 14.97
N VAL A 19 11.81 -2.28 16.30
CA VAL A 19 13.00 -2.47 17.13
C VAL A 19 13.53 -3.90 17.01
N GLU A 20 12.64 -4.88 16.80
CA GLU A 20 13.01 -6.29 16.68
C GLU A 20 13.80 -6.57 15.40
N ASP A 21 13.36 -6.00 14.28
CA ASP A 21 14.00 -6.19 12.97
C ASP A 21 15.07 -5.13 12.67
N ALA A 22 15.17 -4.08 13.49
CA ALA A 22 15.98 -2.90 13.22
C ALA A 22 15.71 -2.30 11.81
N THR A 23 14.43 -2.23 11.43
CA THR A 23 14.01 -1.69 10.13
C THR A 23 12.79 -0.77 10.22
N PHE A 24 12.68 0.17 9.29
CA PHE A 24 11.44 0.89 9.03
C PHE A 24 10.46 -0.04 8.31
N VAL A 25 9.23 -0.10 8.79
CA VAL A 25 8.15 -0.91 8.24
C VAL A 25 7.05 0.03 7.75
N ALA A 26 6.78 -0.01 6.45
CA ALA A 26 5.72 0.73 5.80
C ALA A 26 4.55 -0.20 5.47
N ARG A 27 3.33 0.23 5.79
CA ARG A 27 2.09 -0.51 5.53
C ARG A 27 0.99 0.43 5.05
N SER A 28 0.04 -0.11 4.30
CA SER A 28 -1.15 0.61 3.83
C SER A 28 -2.41 0.02 4.46
N ASP A 29 -3.27 0.89 5.00
CA ASP A 29 -4.59 0.45 5.51
C ASP A 29 -5.50 -0.07 4.38
N ARG A 30 -5.28 0.38 3.13
CA ARG A 30 -6.04 -0.06 1.97
C ARG A 30 -5.60 -1.43 1.45
N TYR A 31 -4.32 -1.78 1.68
CA TYR A 31 -3.71 -3.01 1.23
C TYR A 31 -3.05 -3.73 2.42
N PRO A 32 -3.85 -4.35 3.31
CA PRO A 32 -3.34 -4.95 4.55
C PRO A 32 -2.38 -6.12 4.32
N GLY A 33 -2.37 -6.70 3.10
CA GLY A 33 -1.43 -7.74 2.71
C GLY A 33 -0.09 -7.24 2.16
N LEU A 34 0.07 -5.92 1.96
CA LEU A 34 1.29 -5.33 1.41
C LEU A 34 2.06 -4.61 2.51
N VAL A 35 3.32 -5.03 2.68
CA VAL A 35 4.26 -4.47 3.65
C VAL A 35 5.60 -4.35 2.95
N ALA A 36 6.26 -3.20 3.11
CA ALA A 36 7.63 -3.00 2.67
C ALA A 36 8.47 -2.57 3.87
N CYS A 37 9.72 -3.05 3.92
CA CYS A 37 10.64 -2.77 5.00
C CYS A 37 11.97 -2.27 4.44
N ASP A 38 12.59 -1.33 5.14
CA ASP A 38 13.94 -0.86 4.82
C ASP A 38 14.71 -0.53 6.10
N GLU A 39 15.96 -0.96 6.18
CA GLU A 39 16.81 -0.77 7.38
C GLU A 39 17.43 0.64 7.48
N PHE A 40 17.45 1.39 6.38
CA PHE A 40 18.21 2.64 6.27
C PHE A 40 17.32 3.90 6.24
N SER A 41 16.09 3.80 5.74
CA SER A 41 15.24 4.96 5.46
C SER A 41 13.74 4.64 5.51
N SER A 42 13.01 5.44 6.29
CA SER A 42 11.55 5.43 6.30
C SER A 42 10.95 5.75 4.93
N LEU A 43 11.62 6.60 4.14
CA LEU A 43 11.16 6.96 2.81
C LEU A 43 11.38 5.82 1.81
N ALA A 44 12.50 5.07 1.92
CA ALA A 44 12.74 3.90 1.09
C ALA A 44 11.72 2.79 1.39
N ALA A 45 11.33 2.61 2.65
CA ALA A 45 10.24 1.69 3.02
C ALA A 45 8.91 2.11 2.36
N VAL A 46 8.59 3.40 2.31
CA VAL A 46 7.38 3.90 1.63
C VAL A 46 7.45 3.72 0.13
N ASP A 47 8.59 4.04 -0.49
CA ASP A 47 8.81 3.89 -1.93
C ASP A 47 8.59 2.42 -2.36
N GLY A 48 9.20 1.48 -1.62
CA GLY A 48 8.97 0.05 -1.83
C GLY A 48 7.51 -0.38 -1.63
N LEU A 49 6.77 0.25 -0.71
CA LEU A 49 5.34 -0.03 -0.53
C LEU A 49 4.51 0.44 -1.73
N ILE A 50 4.84 1.60 -2.30
CA ILE A 50 4.17 2.14 -3.49
C ILE A 50 4.39 1.19 -4.68
N ASP A 51 5.63 0.73 -4.89
CA ASP A 51 5.96 -0.23 -5.94
C ASP A 51 5.15 -1.54 -5.82
N LEU A 52 4.97 -2.05 -4.59
CA LEU A 52 4.16 -3.24 -4.35
C LEU A 52 2.67 -3.01 -4.69
N ILE A 53 2.14 -1.84 -4.37
CA ILE A 53 0.75 -1.47 -4.68
C ILE A 53 0.56 -1.39 -6.20
N GLU A 54 1.46 -0.71 -6.91
CA GLU A 54 1.39 -0.62 -8.37
C GLU A 54 1.50 -1.98 -9.06
N GLN A 55 2.26 -2.92 -8.49
CA GLN A 55 2.34 -4.29 -8.98
C GLN A 55 1.05 -5.07 -8.73
N GLN A 56 0.48 -4.96 -7.52
CA GLN A 56 -0.77 -5.61 -7.15
C GLN A 56 -1.95 -5.12 -8.00
N GLU A 57 -2.06 -3.81 -8.22
CA GLU A 57 -3.11 -3.23 -9.06
C GLU A 57 -2.98 -3.71 -10.51
N ARG A 58 -1.77 -3.78 -11.06
CA ARG A 58 -1.53 -4.37 -12.39
C ARG A 58 -1.98 -5.83 -12.48
N GLN A 59 -1.74 -6.63 -11.43
CA GLN A 59 -2.16 -8.04 -11.40
C GLN A 59 -3.68 -8.20 -11.29
N ASP A 60 -4.37 -7.37 -10.50
CA ASP A 60 -5.83 -7.38 -10.41
C ASP A 60 -6.46 -7.03 -11.76
N HIS A 61 -5.95 -5.98 -12.43
CA HIS A 61 -6.40 -5.58 -13.76
C HIS A 61 -6.16 -6.65 -14.84
N SER A 62 -5.08 -7.42 -14.73
CA SER A 62 -4.79 -8.53 -15.65
C SER A 62 -5.71 -9.75 -15.40
N SER A 63 -6.00 -10.03 -14.13
CA SER A 63 -6.88 -11.15 -13.71
C SER A 63 -8.36 -10.88 -14.01
N ARG A 64 -8.75 -9.61 -14.11
CA ARG A 64 -10.13 -9.19 -14.38
C ARG A 64 -10.49 -9.15 -15.86
N ARG A 65 -9.68 -9.74 -16.75
CA ARG A 65 -10.05 -9.92 -18.17
C ARG A 65 -11.29 -10.83 -18.21
N PRO A 66 -12.48 -10.34 -18.60
CA PRO A 66 -13.61 -11.22 -18.79
C PRO A 66 -13.28 -12.10 -20.00
N ALA A 67 -13.27 -13.42 -19.81
CA ALA A 67 -13.38 -14.33 -20.94
C ALA A 67 -14.69 -13.98 -21.66
N ALA A 68 -14.56 -13.71 -22.96
CA ALA A 68 -15.63 -13.28 -23.86
C ALA A 68 -16.78 -14.28 -23.94
#